data_AF-A0AAV0XLN0-F1
#
_entry.id   AF-A0AAV0XLN0-F1
#
_cell.length_a   1.000
_cell.length_b   1.000
_cell.length_c   1.000
_cell.angle_alpha   90.00
_cell.angle_beta   90.00
_cell.angle_gamma   90.00
#
_symmetry.space_group_name_H-M   'P 1'
#
loop_
_entity.id
_entity.type
_entity.pdbx_description
1 polymer ?
#
loop_
_entity_poly.entity_id
_entity_poly.type
_entity_poly.pdbx_seq_one_letter_code
_entity_poly.pdbx_strand_id
1 'polypeptide(L)'
;MTSSKGSTTSTSKFTDHAAVLLKHHYRNSPFRHYDDAVSPLLDDVNTKGFERVKGLIHKTFPQCDIFKIHRVNAPAMYGMYLLHKEEIRLANGGNDVKEKVLYHVTSESNAVESLISGLDWRRTQRSRFGSGVSFSNDADYCNYYANKSTNKVGMRVIIVSTVLMNDTYRTKSLNKENTLFIPPGTADTTVSPNGHVFVKYYDFESYPLFFVYYRWTPEILNKSKFFIIKTNYTLQRLLQEEQILCEQVADLHIAESSSVQKRRPIAKKKRILQQQRRAAAKAKAEAVSAALLPRRRRKAIRQRQQRNCRAAARAEAEPETAEAQAEAEAEAAEAKAEADAEAEAQTEAEAAALLKCHRQYDIKQRRQRLRRAASKAEAESEAAEAADLLRRQRRYDSKQRRQRLSRAAAKAEVTM
;
A
#
# COMPACT_ATOMS: atom_id res chain seq x y z
N MET A 1 36.86 -51.05 31.93
CA MET A 1 37.18 -49.97 30.99
C MET A 1 36.51 -48.70 31.46
N THR A 2 37.26 -47.83 32.14
CA THR A 2 36.78 -46.56 32.68
C THR A 2 36.74 -45.51 31.57
N SER A 3 35.55 -45.04 31.23
CA SER A 3 35.32 -43.95 30.28
C SER A 3 35.74 -42.62 30.91
N SER A 4 36.80 -42.01 30.37
CA SER A 4 37.25 -40.67 30.73
C SER A 4 36.31 -39.64 30.10
N LYS A 5 35.57 -38.90 30.94
CA LYS A 5 34.88 -37.66 30.56
C LYS A 5 35.93 -36.55 30.47
N GLY A 6 36.54 -36.38 29.31
CA GLY A 6 37.35 -35.21 28.98
C GLY A 6 36.45 -34.02 28.62
N SER A 7 36.29 -33.07 29.55
CA SER A 7 35.81 -31.73 29.23
C SER A 7 36.95 -30.96 28.57
N THR A 8 36.97 -30.90 27.24
CA THR A 8 37.94 -30.12 26.46
C THR A 8 37.31 -28.81 26.00
N THR A 9 37.15 -27.85 26.90
CA THR A 9 36.95 -26.44 26.52
C THR A 9 38.31 -25.77 26.33
N SER A 10 39.09 -26.25 25.35
CA SER A 10 40.24 -25.49 24.86
C SER A 10 39.72 -24.38 23.97
N THR A 11 39.48 -23.18 24.52
CA THR A 11 39.23 -21.99 23.69
C THR A 11 40.44 -21.75 22.79
N SER A 12 40.19 -21.36 21.53
CA SER A 12 41.29 -21.11 20.59
C SER A 12 42.01 -19.81 20.95
N LYS A 13 43.32 -19.74 20.68
CA LYS A 13 44.11 -18.50 20.86
C LYS A 13 43.50 -17.29 20.15
N PHE A 14 42.83 -17.52 19.02
CA PHE A 14 42.09 -16.50 18.29
C PHE A 14 40.94 -15.93 19.12
N THR A 15 40.11 -16.80 19.71
CA THR A 15 38.98 -16.39 20.54
C THR A 15 39.44 -15.64 21.79
N ASP A 16 40.55 -16.06 22.41
CA ASP A 16 41.12 -15.37 23.57
C ASP A 16 41.59 -13.96 23.22
N HIS A 17 42.28 -13.80 22.08
CA HIS A 17 42.70 -12.49 21.58
C HIS A 17 41.49 -11.60 21.24
N ALA A 18 40.49 -12.15 20.56
CA ALA A 18 39.26 -11.42 20.26
C ALA A 18 38.50 -11.00 21.53
N ALA A 19 38.54 -11.81 22.60
CA ALA A 19 37.94 -11.45 23.89
C ALA A 19 38.64 -10.26 24.54
N VAL A 20 39.98 -10.20 24.47
CA VAL A 20 40.76 -9.05 24.93
C VAL A 20 40.38 -7.80 24.15
N LEU A 21 40.35 -7.88 22.82
CA LEU A 21 39.96 -6.74 21.97
C LEU A 21 38.52 -6.29 22.22
N LEU A 22 37.59 -7.22 22.43
CA LEU A 22 36.19 -6.91 22.74
C LEU A 22 36.05 -6.16 24.06
N LYS A 23 36.81 -6.56 25.09
CA LYS A 23 36.88 -5.83 26.37
C LYS A 23 37.41 -4.41 26.18
N HIS A 24 38.46 -4.23 25.38
CA HIS A 24 38.98 -2.89 25.04
C HIS A 24 37.96 -2.06 24.26
N HIS A 25 37.26 -2.67 23.31
CA HIS A 25 36.20 -2.01 22.56
C HIS A 25 35.11 -1.51 23.52
N TYR A 26 34.63 -2.29 24.48
CA TYR A 26 33.65 -1.80 25.46
C TYR A 26 34.19 -0.70 26.38
N ARG A 27 35.48 -0.75 26.74
CA ARG A 27 36.13 0.30 27.54
C ARG A 27 36.24 1.63 26.77
N ASN A 28 36.44 1.59 25.46
CA ASN A 28 36.63 2.78 24.61
C ASN A 28 35.36 3.18 23.85
N SER A 29 34.37 2.30 23.81
CA SER A 29 33.07 2.53 23.20
C SER A 29 32.39 3.72 23.86
N PRO A 30 31.55 4.47 23.11
CA PRO A 30 30.64 5.42 23.72
C PRO A 30 29.96 4.79 24.94
N PHE A 31 29.54 3.53 24.90
CA PHE A 31 28.79 2.85 25.96
C PHE A 31 29.61 2.39 27.20
N ARG A 32 30.76 3.05 27.47
CA ARG A 32 31.75 2.73 28.52
C ARG A 32 31.16 2.34 29.88
N HIS A 33 31.58 1.18 30.41
CA HIS A 33 31.58 0.86 31.85
C HIS A 33 32.58 -0.25 32.21
N TYR A 34 33.19 -0.14 33.40
CA TYR A 34 34.15 -1.09 34.00
C TYR A 34 33.46 -2.42 34.32
N ASP A 35 33.97 -3.53 33.78
CA ASP A 35 33.69 -4.88 34.25
C ASP A 35 34.86 -5.81 33.91
N ASP A 36 35.37 -6.50 34.92
CA ASP A 36 36.44 -7.50 34.87
C ASP A 36 35.87 -8.84 35.33
N ALA A 37 35.44 -9.69 34.40
CA ALA A 37 35.27 -11.13 34.61
C ALA A 37 35.17 -11.88 33.28
N VAL A 38 35.16 -13.21 33.34
CA VAL A 38 34.73 -14.09 32.25
C VAL A 38 33.22 -13.90 32.11
N SER A 39 32.79 -13.00 31.23
CA SER A 39 31.36 -12.68 31.09
C SER A 39 30.62 -13.79 30.32
N PRO A 40 29.41 -14.16 30.76
CA PRO A 40 28.52 -15.01 29.95
C PRO A 40 28.25 -14.38 28.58
N LEU A 41 27.78 -15.18 27.61
CA LEU A 41 27.49 -14.73 26.24
C LEU A 41 26.54 -13.52 26.21
N LEU A 42 25.62 -13.46 27.17
CA LEU A 42 24.76 -12.32 27.45
C LEU A 42 24.92 -11.94 28.91
N ASP A 43 25.29 -10.69 29.16
CA ASP A 43 25.62 -10.17 30.48
C ASP A 43 24.68 -9.01 30.83
N ASP A 44 24.19 -8.94 32.05
CA ASP A 44 23.32 -7.84 32.46
C ASP A 44 24.12 -6.52 32.49
N VAL A 45 23.51 -5.45 31.99
CA VAL A 45 24.15 -4.13 32.09
C VAL A 45 23.87 -3.51 33.46
N ASN A 46 24.85 -2.81 34.02
CA ASN A 46 24.62 -2.00 35.20
C ASN A 46 23.63 -0.85 34.93
N THR A 47 23.16 -0.18 35.99
CA THR A 47 22.15 0.89 35.90
C THR A 47 22.53 2.02 34.93
N LYS A 48 23.81 2.41 34.88
CA LYS A 48 24.28 3.48 33.98
C LYS A 48 24.28 3.03 32.52
N GLY A 49 24.71 1.79 32.25
CA GLY A 49 24.62 1.17 30.93
C GLY A 49 23.17 1.02 30.47
N PHE A 50 22.29 0.61 31.38
CA PHE A 50 20.86 0.49 31.15
C PHE A 50 20.25 1.83 30.68
N GLU A 51 20.41 2.90 31.47
CA GLU A 51 19.83 4.21 31.15
C GLU A 51 20.41 4.80 29.86
N ARG A 52 21.69 4.54 29.57
CA ARG A 52 22.31 5.01 28.33
C ARG A 52 21.76 4.33 27.09
N VAL A 53 21.65 3.00 27.11
CA VAL A 53 21.11 2.24 25.98
C VAL A 53 19.61 2.51 25.83
N LYS A 54 18.87 2.59 26.95
CA LYS A 54 17.47 3.02 26.97
C LYS A 54 17.28 4.39 26.33
N GLY A 55 18.08 5.38 26.73
CA GLY A 55 18.05 6.72 26.13
C GLY A 55 18.36 6.71 24.63
N LEU A 56 19.28 5.86 24.17
CA LEU A 56 19.54 5.66 22.74
C LEU A 56 18.32 5.15 21.99
N ILE A 57 17.62 4.14 22.52
CA ILE A 57 16.41 3.59 21.90
C ILE A 57 15.28 4.62 21.91
N HIS A 58 15.07 5.29 23.03
CA HIS A 58 13.98 6.27 23.20
C HIS A 58 14.12 7.50 22.31
N LYS A 59 15.31 7.82 21.78
CA LYS A 59 15.47 8.85 20.73
C LYS A 59 14.63 8.58 19.48
N THR A 60 14.43 7.31 19.13
CA THR A 60 13.70 6.92 17.91
C THR A 60 12.41 6.17 18.20
N PHE A 61 12.30 5.55 19.37
CA PHE A 61 11.13 4.79 19.82
C PHE A 61 10.74 5.16 21.28
N PRO A 62 10.19 6.36 21.53
CA PRO A 62 9.94 6.87 22.89
C PRO A 62 8.99 6.00 23.73
N GLN A 63 8.01 5.38 23.10
CA GLN A 63 6.99 4.54 23.74
C GLN A 63 7.43 3.10 24.01
N CYS A 64 8.71 2.78 23.77
CA CYS A 64 9.27 1.45 23.97
C CYS A 64 9.35 1.10 25.47
N ASP A 65 8.59 0.10 25.90
CA ASP A 65 8.60 -0.40 27.28
C ASP A 65 9.74 -1.39 27.50
N ILE A 66 10.94 -0.85 27.73
CA ILE A 66 12.17 -1.62 27.94
C ILE A 66 12.24 -2.10 29.40
N PHE A 67 12.33 -3.41 29.58
CA PHE A 67 12.42 -4.01 30.92
C PHE A 67 13.74 -4.75 31.18
N LYS A 68 14.53 -5.03 30.13
CA LYS A 68 15.81 -5.73 30.28
C LYS A 68 16.78 -5.38 29.15
N ILE A 69 18.06 -5.25 29.46
CA ILE A 69 19.13 -5.02 28.48
C ILE A 69 20.31 -5.93 28.81
N HIS A 70 20.74 -6.72 27.83
CA HIS A 70 21.96 -7.49 27.91
C HIS A 70 23.05 -6.89 27.03
N ARG A 71 24.28 -6.85 27.53
CA ARG A 71 25.51 -6.70 26.75
C ARG A 71 25.87 -8.04 26.13
N VAL A 72 26.25 -8.04 24.86
CA VAL A 72 26.68 -9.26 24.17
C VAL A 72 28.18 -9.46 24.35
N ASN A 73 28.59 -10.65 24.80
CA ASN A 73 29.98 -11.06 24.84
C ASN A 73 30.19 -12.29 23.95
N ALA A 74 30.34 -12.07 22.64
CA ALA A 74 30.58 -13.13 21.66
C ALA A 74 31.96 -12.98 20.99
N PRO A 75 33.08 -13.31 21.67
CA PRO A 75 34.43 -13.07 21.17
C PRO A 75 34.73 -13.66 19.80
N ALA A 76 34.26 -14.87 19.50
CA ALA A 76 34.50 -15.50 18.19
C ALA A 76 33.87 -14.69 17.05
N MET A 77 32.61 -14.25 17.22
CA MET A 77 31.93 -13.39 16.25
C MET A 77 32.61 -12.02 16.15
N TYR A 78 33.04 -11.45 17.28
CA TYR A 78 33.76 -10.18 17.28
C TYR A 78 35.11 -10.27 16.57
N GLY A 79 35.82 -11.39 16.72
CA GLY A 79 37.05 -11.65 15.99
C GLY A 79 36.83 -11.69 14.48
N MET A 80 35.77 -12.37 14.03
CA MET A 80 35.40 -12.40 12.60
C MET A 80 35.00 -11.02 12.08
N TYR A 81 34.27 -10.24 12.88
CA TYR A 81 33.92 -8.86 12.57
C TYR A 81 35.17 -7.97 12.40
N LEU A 82 36.14 -8.08 13.31
CA LEU A 82 37.39 -7.33 13.24
C LEU A 82 38.24 -7.75 12.05
N LEU A 83 38.30 -9.05 11.75
CA LEU A 83 39.00 -9.55 10.56
C LEU A 83 38.40 -8.93 9.30
N HIS A 84 37.07 -8.96 9.17
CA HIS A 84 36.40 -8.40 8.01
C HIS A 84 36.55 -6.86 7.94
N LYS A 85 36.55 -6.17 9.08
CA LYS A 85 36.87 -4.74 9.16
C LYS A 85 38.26 -4.44 8.60
N GLU A 86 39.26 -5.26 8.93
CA GLU A 86 40.61 -5.11 8.39
C GLU A 86 40.69 -5.43 6.89
N GLU A 87 39.95 -6.42 6.39
CA GLU A 87 39.84 -6.70 4.96
C GLU A 87 39.31 -5.48 4.18
N ILE A 88 38.23 -4.86 4.68
CA ILE A 88 37.67 -3.63 4.08
C ILE A 88 38.67 -2.48 4.17
N ARG A 89 39.36 -2.31 5.30
CA ARG A 89 40.38 -1.27 5.49
C ARG A 89 41.49 -1.39 4.43
N LEU A 90 42.01 -2.60 4.24
CA LEU A 90 43.06 -2.88 3.27
C LEU A 90 42.58 -2.66 1.83
N ALA A 91 41.37 -3.12 1.50
CA ALA A 91 40.75 -2.88 0.19
C ALA A 91 40.57 -1.38 -0.11
N ASN A 92 40.34 -0.57 0.93
CA ASN A 92 40.20 0.88 0.83
C ASN A 92 41.53 1.64 0.92
N GLY A 93 42.67 0.98 0.67
CA GLY A 93 43.99 1.61 0.69
C GLY A 93 44.50 1.97 2.09
N GLY A 94 44.02 1.28 3.13
CA GLY A 94 44.40 1.51 4.52
C GLY A 94 43.51 2.51 5.27
N ASN A 95 42.48 3.07 4.62
CA ASN A 95 41.57 4.03 5.23
C ASN A 95 40.61 3.36 6.24
N ASP A 96 40.43 4.00 7.39
CA ASP A 96 39.55 3.50 8.45
C ASP A 96 38.12 3.27 7.94
N VAL A 97 37.57 2.11 8.32
CA VAL A 97 36.22 1.68 7.94
C VAL A 97 35.18 2.41 8.80
N LYS A 98 34.17 2.97 8.14
CA LYS A 98 33.07 3.64 8.83
C LYS A 98 32.17 2.60 9.50
N GLU A 99 31.80 2.86 10.74
CA GLU A 99 30.87 2.03 11.51
C GLU A 99 29.59 2.81 11.80
N LYS A 100 28.44 2.12 11.74
CA LYS A 100 27.14 2.68 12.14
C LYS A 100 26.49 1.82 13.21
N VAL A 101 25.94 2.48 14.23
CA VAL A 101 25.04 1.82 15.17
C VAL A 101 23.66 1.75 14.54
N LEU A 102 23.18 0.53 14.30
CA LEU A 102 21.89 0.25 13.69
C LEU A 102 21.11 -0.79 14.50
N TYR A 103 19.81 -0.87 14.23
CA TYR A 103 18.86 -1.70 14.94
C TYR A 103 18.32 -2.82 14.05
N HIS A 104 18.05 -3.98 14.66
CA HIS A 104 17.31 -5.07 14.07
C HIS A 104 16.32 -5.62 15.09
N VAL A 105 15.05 -5.84 14.72
CA VAL A 105 14.02 -6.36 15.65
C VAL A 105 13.61 -7.76 15.25
N THR A 106 13.66 -8.67 16.22
CA THR A 106 13.31 -10.08 16.03
C THR A 106 12.72 -10.69 17.31
N SER A 107 12.33 -11.97 17.28
CA SER A 107 11.92 -12.70 18.48
C SER A 107 13.15 -13.02 19.34
N GLU A 108 12.94 -13.23 20.64
CA GLU A 108 14.01 -13.63 21.56
C GLU A 108 14.75 -14.87 21.07
N SER A 109 14.02 -15.91 20.63
CA SER A 109 14.60 -17.15 20.12
C SER A 109 15.58 -16.89 18.97
N ASN A 110 15.19 -16.06 18.00
CA ASN A 110 16.02 -15.73 16.84
C ASN A 110 17.19 -14.83 17.23
N ALA A 111 17.01 -13.93 18.21
CA ALA A 111 18.10 -13.11 18.72
C ALA A 111 19.18 -13.97 19.37
N VAL A 112 18.80 -14.88 20.27
CA VAL A 112 19.73 -15.81 20.92
C VAL A 112 20.42 -16.71 19.90
N GLU A 113 19.66 -17.28 18.96
CA GLU A 113 20.21 -18.11 17.88
C GLU A 113 21.23 -17.34 17.03
N SER A 114 20.98 -16.05 16.78
CA SER A 114 21.87 -15.21 15.96
C SER A 114 23.26 -15.03 16.56
N LEU A 115 23.45 -15.23 17.87
CA LEU A 115 24.77 -15.18 18.50
C LEU A 115 25.66 -16.37 18.12
N ILE A 116 25.07 -17.44 17.60
CA ILE A 116 25.77 -18.66 17.18
C ILE A 116 25.91 -18.66 15.65
N SER A 117 24.80 -18.44 14.94
CA SER A 117 24.74 -18.60 13.49
C SER A 117 24.87 -17.29 12.70
N GLY A 118 24.93 -16.14 13.38
CA GLY A 118 24.77 -14.84 12.74
C GLY A 118 23.31 -14.54 12.36
N LEU A 119 23.08 -13.38 11.75
CA LEU A 119 21.75 -13.01 11.26
C LEU A 119 21.52 -13.65 9.88
N ASP A 120 20.64 -14.66 9.82
CA ASP A 120 20.34 -15.35 8.57
C ASP A 120 19.26 -14.64 7.76
N TRP A 121 19.67 -13.94 6.70
CA TRP A 121 18.76 -13.25 5.80
C TRP A 121 17.83 -14.18 5.02
N ARG A 122 18.18 -15.47 4.84
CA ARG A 122 17.36 -16.46 4.11
C ARG A 122 16.05 -16.76 4.81
N ARG A 123 15.95 -16.42 6.10
CA ARG A 123 14.71 -16.51 6.90
C ARG A 123 13.77 -15.33 6.64
N THR A 124 14.24 -14.28 5.96
CA THR A 124 13.46 -13.08 5.65
C THR A 124 12.61 -13.30 4.40
N GLN A 125 11.30 -13.22 4.56
CA GLN A 125 10.36 -13.31 3.44
C GLN A 125 10.15 -11.98 2.70
N ARG A 126 10.68 -10.87 3.22
CA ARG A 126 10.43 -9.51 2.72
C ARG A 126 11.74 -8.78 2.40
N SER A 127 12.26 -8.99 1.20
CA SER A 127 13.55 -8.44 0.72
C SER A 127 13.37 -7.20 -0.17
N ARG A 128 12.61 -6.20 0.31
CA ARG A 128 12.18 -5.02 -0.50
C ARG A 128 13.31 -4.18 -1.06
N PHE A 129 14.47 -4.20 -0.40
CA PHE A 129 15.63 -3.37 -0.70
C PHE A 129 16.89 -4.21 -0.93
N GLY A 130 16.77 -5.53 -1.07
CA GLY A 130 17.91 -6.43 -1.11
C GLY A 130 17.65 -7.75 -0.40
N SER A 131 18.17 -8.86 -0.94
CA SER A 131 18.22 -10.16 -0.28
C SER A 131 19.41 -10.25 0.68
N GLY A 132 19.29 -9.57 1.80
CA GLY A 132 20.30 -9.50 2.83
C GLY A 132 19.71 -9.16 4.20
N VAL A 133 20.57 -9.06 5.21
CA VAL A 133 20.16 -8.69 6.56
C VAL A 133 19.81 -7.21 6.58
N SER A 134 18.57 -6.90 6.96
CA SER A 134 18.07 -5.53 7.02
C SER A 134 18.23 -4.95 8.42
N PHE A 135 18.83 -3.77 8.49
CA PHE A 135 18.97 -2.93 9.68
C PHE A 135 18.28 -1.58 9.48
N SER A 136 18.02 -0.85 10.57
CA SER A 136 17.54 0.53 10.52
C SER A 136 18.30 1.45 11.46
N ASN A 137 18.33 2.73 11.14
CA ASN A 137 18.75 3.78 12.08
C ASN A 137 17.64 4.22 13.04
N ASP A 138 16.46 3.61 12.97
CA ASP A 138 15.28 3.96 13.75
C ASP A 138 14.62 2.72 14.37
N ALA A 139 14.58 2.66 15.70
CA ALA A 139 14.06 1.50 16.42
C ALA A 139 12.54 1.32 16.25
N ASP A 140 11.77 2.41 16.13
CA ASP A 140 10.33 2.34 15.87
C ASP A 140 10.07 1.82 14.45
N TYR A 141 10.93 2.17 13.49
CA TYR A 141 10.86 1.62 12.13
C TYR A 141 11.06 0.11 12.14
N CYS A 142 12.10 -0.38 12.82
CA CYS A 142 12.33 -1.81 12.98
C CYS A 142 11.12 -2.49 13.63
N ASN A 143 10.59 -1.93 14.72
CA ASN A 143 9.43 -2.49 15.41
C ASN A 143 8.18 -2.55 14.51
N TYR A 144 7.90 -1.49 13.76
CA TYR A 144 6.74 -1.40 12.87
C TYR A 144 6.79 -2.41 11.73
N TYR A 145 7.97 -2.62 11.13
CA TYR A 145 8.14 -3.53 10.00
C TYR A 145 8.57 -4.96 10.38
N ALA A 146 8.88 -5.22 11.65
CA ALA A 146 9.23 -6.54 12.16
C ALA A 146 8.19 -7.61 11.79
N ASN A 147 8.66 -8.86 11.67
CA ASN A 147 7.79 -9.95 11.27
C ASN A 147 6.64 -10.13 12.27
N LYS A 148 5.41 -10.29 11.78
CA LYS A 148 4.25 -10.50 12.65
C LYS A 148 4.30 -11.87 13.36
N SER A 149 5.08 -12.82 12.87
CA SER A 149 5.27 -14.09 13.59
C SER A 149 6.08 -13.92 14.89
N THR A 150 6.86 -12.84 15.04
CA THR A 150 7.52 -12.49 16.31
C THR A 150 6.55 -11.88 17.33
N ASN A 151 5.25 -11.84 17.02
CA ASN A 151 4.19 -11.30 17.88
C ASN A 151 3.56 -12.34 18.81
N LYS A 152 4.00 -13.61 18.75
CA LYS A 152 3.32 -14.70 19.47
C LYS A 152 3.53 -14.68 20.99
N VAL A 153 4.34 -13.76 21.52
CA VAL A 153 4.47 -13.50 22.96
C VAL A 153 4.73 -12.00 23.09
N GLY A 154 4.19 -11.33 24.11
CA GLY A 154 4.25 -9.86 24.32
C GLY A 154 5.64 -9.28 24.59
N MET A 155 6.68 -9.89 24.04
CA MET A 155 8.09 -9.53 24.18
C MET A 155 8.78 -9.63 22.82
N ARG A 156 9.59 -8.64 22.51
CA ARG A 156 10.47 -8.61 21.34
C ARG A 156 11.86 -8.16 21.77
N VAL A 157 12.84 -8.43 20.92
CA VAL A 157 14.23 -8.00 21.14
C VAL A 157 14.66 -7.03 20.04
N ILE A 158 15.15 -5.87 20.45
CA ILE A 158 15.92 -4.96 19.57
C ILE A 158 17.39 -5.35 19.74
N ILE A 159 17.99 -5.82 18.66
CA ILE A 159 19.43 -6.02 18.55
C ILE A 159 20.03 -4.69 18.14
N VAL A 160 20.89 -4.13 18.99
CA VAL A 160 21.69 -2.94 18.70
C VAL A 160 23.04 -3.41 18.19
N SER A 161 23.35 -3.18 16.93
CA SER A 161 24.59 -3.66 16.30
C SER A 161 25.48 -2.51 15.84
N THR A 162 26.79 -2.72 15.89
CA THR A 162 27.72 -1.96 15.05
C THR A 162 27.80 -2.64 13.69
N VAL A 163 27.70 -1.86 12.61
CA VAL A 163 27.64 -2.34 11.22
C VAL A 163 28.71 -1.63 10.42
N LEU A 164 29.53 -2.41 9.70
CA LEU A 164 30.56 -1.90 8.80
C LEU A 164 29.90 -1.28 7.56
N MET A 165 30.38 -0.11 7.18
CA MET A 165 29.90 0.66 6.05
C MET A 165 31.07 0.95 5.12
N ASN A 166 31.00 0.43 3.89
CA ASN A 166 31.92 0.77 2.82
C ASN A 166 31.21 1.55 1.70
N ASP A 167 31.02 0.91 0.54
CA ASP A 167 30.36 1.49 -0.63
C ASP A 167 28.84 1.29 -0.56
N THR A 168 28.10 2.40 -0.57
CA THR A 168 26.65 2.35 -0.45
C THR A 168 25.95 2.51 -1.80
N TYR A 169 25.06 1.58 -2.13
CA TYR A 169 24.11 1.72 -3.23
C TYR A 169 22.76 2.23 -2.72
N ARG A 170 22.33 3.41 -3.18
CA ARG A 170 21.01 3.95 -2.84
C ARG A 170 19.98 3.49 -3.87
N THR A 171 19.02 2.67 -3.46
CA THR A 171 17.97 2.24 -4.38
C THR A 171 17.04 3.41 -4.74
N LYS A 172 16.67 3.49 -6.03
CA LYS A 172 15.79 4.54 -6.57
C LYS A 172 14.31 4.25 -6.31
N SER A 173 13.93 2.97 -6.21
CA SER A 173 12.54 2.57 -6.02
C SER A 173 12.42 1.29 -5.18
N LEU A 174 11.19 1.00 -4.77
CA LEU A 174 10.86 -0.26 -4.13
C LEU A 174 10.98 -1.39 -5.14
N ASN A 175 11.82 -2.40 -4.86
CA ASN A 175 11.84 -3.61 -5.67
C ASN A 175 10.56 -4.40 -5.39
N LYS A 176 9.53 -4.13 -6.19
CA LYS A 176 8.25 -4.85 -6.14
C LYS A 176 8.43 -6.32 -6.50
N GLU A 177 9.45 -6.63 -7.28
CA GLU A 177 9.75 -7.97 -7.81
C GLU A 177 10.87 -8.68 -7.02
N ASN A 178 11.38 -8.10 -5.92
CA ASN A 178 12.52 -8.62 -5.16
C ASN A 178 13.75 -8.97 -6.04
N THR A 179 13.93 -8.26 -7.16
CA THR A 179 14.99 -8.55 -8.15
C THR A 179 16.39 -8.19 -7.68
N LEU A 180 16.52 -7.26 -6.72
CA LEU A 180 17.82 -6.92 -6.15
C LEU A 180 18.25 -7.97 -5.15
N PHE A 181 19.02 -8.95 -5.63
CA PHE A 181 19.63 -9.96 -4.78
C PHE A 181 20.90 -9.42 -4.11
N ILE A 182 21.78 -8.79 -4.89
CA ILE A 182 23.06 -8.16 -4.47
C ILE A 182 23.12 -6.76 -5.11
N PRO A 183 23.69 -5.74 -4.45
CA PRO A 183 23.86 -4.40 -4.99
C PRO A 183 24.79 -4.39 -6.21
N PRO A 184 24.60 -3.47 -7.17
CA PRO A 184 25.47 -3.36 -8.34
C PRO A 184 26.84 -2.78 -7.96
N GLY A 185 27.87 -3.13 -8.75
CA GLY A 185 29.22 -2.58 -8.61
C GLY A 185 29.95 -3.12 -7.37
N THR A 186 30.69 -2.25 -6.69
CA THR A 186 31.47 -2.55 -5.48
C THR A 186 30.70 -2.31 -4.19
N ALA A 187 29.42 -1.92 -4.28
CA ALA A 187 28.62 -1.59 -3.12
C ALA A 187 28.45 -2.79 -2.19
N ASP A 188 28.71 -2.60 -0.90
CA ASP A 188 28.56 -3.60 0.15
C ASP A 188 27.22 -3.43 0.91
N THR A 189 26.56 -2.30 0.70
CA THR A 189 25.37 -1.91 1.47
C THR A 189 24.32 -1.29 0.57
N THR A 190 23.09 -1.80 0.60
CA THR A 190 21.96 -1.10 -0.01
C THR A 190 21.25 -0.21 0.99
N VAL A 191 20.98 1.04 0.61
CA VAL A 191 20.23 2.01 1.41
C VAL A 191 18.87 2.27 0.76
N SER A 192 17.79 2.22 1.55
CA SER A 192 16.44 2.51 1.06
C SER A 192 16.27 3.97 0.61
N PRO A 193 15.24 4.27 -0.23
CA PRO A 193 15.03 5.63 -0.74
C PRO A 193 14.68 6.64 0.35
N ASN A 194 14.10 6.19 1.46
CA ASN A 194 13.80 7.01 2.64
C ASN A 194 14.97 7.07 3.65
N GLY A 195 16.10 6.41 3.38
CA GLY A 195 17.29 6.45 4.24
C GLY A 195 17.16 5.70 5.57
N HIS A 196 16.09 4.92 5.78
CA HIS A 196 15.83 4.22 7.03
C HIS A 196 16.24 2.76 7.04
N VAL A 197 16.52 2.13 5.90
CA VAL A 197 16.90 0.71 5.83
C VAL A 197 18.27 0.58 5.20
N PHE A 198 19.11 -0.22 5.84
CA PHE A 198 20.45 -0.59 5.41
C PHE A 198 20.48 -2.11 5.27
N VAL A 199 20.79 -2.62 4.07
CA VAL A 199 20.86 -4.06 3.80
C VAL A 199 22.31 -4.46 3.61
N LYS A 200 22.74 -5.45 4.40
CA LYS A 200 24.07 -6.06 4.36
C LYS A 200 23.98 -7.49 3.84
N TYR A 201 24.99 -7.94 3.11
CA TYR A 201 24.92 -9.17 2.30
C TYR A 201 25.92 -10.23 2.73
N TYR A 202 26.97 -9.84 3.44
CA TYR A 202 27.98 -10.76 3.95
C TYR A 202 27.82 -11.00 5.45
N ASP A 203 28.23 -12.18 5.86
CA ASP A 203 28.31 -12.53 7.27
C ASP A 203 29.40 -11.70 7.95
N PHE A 204 29.25 -11.47 9.25
CA PHE A 204 30.22 -10.73 10.09
C PHE A 204 30.47 -9.27 9.69
N GLU A 205 29.69 -8.68 8.77
CA GLU A 205 29.67 -7.22 8.54
C GLU A 205 29.01 -6.43 9.68
N SER A 206 28.49 -7.14 10.69
CA SER A 206 27.91 -6.55 11.88
C SER A 206 28.23 -7.36 13.11
N TYR A 207 28.32 -6.67 14.26
CA TYR A 207 28.45 -7.29 15.57
C TYR A 207 27.35 -6.74 16.50
N PRO A 208 26.54 -7.60 17.12
CA PRO A 208 25.54 -7.18 18.09
C PRO A 208 26.24 -6.71 19.38
N LEU A 209 25.97 -5.48 19.80
CA LEU A 209 26.50 -4.88 21.03
C LEU A 209 25.56 -5.15 22.21
N PHE A 210 24.25 -4.98 22.00
CA PHE A 210 23.24 -5.13 23.05
C PHE A 210 21.98 -5.81 22.54
N PHE A 211 21.36 -6.61 23.40
CA PHE A 211 19.99 -7.09 23.23
C PHE A 211 19.09 -6.31 24.20
N VAL A 212 18.14 -5.57 23.64
CA VAL A 212 17.16 -4.78 24.39
C VAL A 212 15.82 -5.48 24.34
N TYR A 213 15.36 -5.98 25.47
CA TYR A 213 14.10 -6.67 25.62
C TYR A 213 13.03 -5.66 26.02
N TYR A 214 11.94 -5.65 25.25
CA TYR A 214 10.85 -4.72 25.47
C TYR A 214 9.50 -5.40 25.33
N ARG A 215 8.51 -4.88 26.06
CA ARG A 215 7.14 -5.37 25.98
C ARG A 215 6.54 -4.88 24.67
N TRP A 216 5.99 -5.82 23.92
CA TRP A 216 5.32 -5.54 22.67
C TRP A 216 3.83 -5.83 22.81
N THR A 217 3.01 -4.86 22.45
CA THR A 217 1.57 -5.01 22.31
C THR A 217 1.11 -4.49 20.95
N PRO A 218 -0.01 -4.97 20.39
CA PRO A 218 -0.53 -4.47 19.12
C PRO A 218 -0.76 -2.95 19.10
N GLU A 219 -1.15 -2.36 20.24
CA GLU A 219 -1.46 -0.93 20.38
C GLU A 219 -0.23 -0.05 20.14
N ILE A 220 0.98 -0.56 20.42
CA ILE A 220 2.22 0.18 20.18
C ILE A 220 2.44 0.46 18.69
N LEU A 221 1.89 -0.37 17.79
CA LEU A 221 1.95 -0.14 16.34
C LEU A 221 1.11 1.07 15.93
N ASN A 222 -0.05 1.27 16.55
CA ASN A 222 -0.92 2.42 16.23
C ASN A 222 -0.28 3.74 16.68
N LYS A 223 0.57 3.69 17.70
CA LYS A 223 1.35 4.84 18.18
C LYS A 223 2.66 5.07 17.41
N SER A 224 3.02 4.16 16.49
CA SER A 224 4.23 4.29 15.68
C SER A 224 4.12 5.49 14.75
N LYS A 225 5.18 6.29 14.64
CA LYS A 225 5.19 7.43 13.71
C LYS A 225 5.07 6.97 12.25
N PHE A 226 5.50 5.74 11.95
CA PHE A 226 5.37 5.13 10.63
C PHE A 226 3.96 4.61 10.34
N PHE A 227 3.14 4.38 11.37
CA PHE A 227 1.71 4.14 11.20
C PHE A 227 0.99 5.42 10.78
N ILE A 228 1.19 6.52 11.53
CA ILE A 228 0.54 7.81 11.31
C ILE A 228 0.87 8.39 9.92
N ILE A 229 2.15 8.35 9.53
CA ILE A 229 2.57 8.82 8.20
C ILE A 229 1.87 8.03 7.09
N LYS A 230 1.79 6.70 7.26
CA LYS A 230 1.15 5.83 6.27
C LYS A 230 -0.36 6.07 6.19
N THR A 231 -1.04 6.27 7.33
CA THR A 231 -2.48 6.58 7.33
C THR A 231 -2.75 7.92 6.69
N ASN A 232 -1.97 8.96 7.01
CA ASN A 232 -2.14 10.29 6.43
C ASN A 232 -1.90 10.30 4.92
N TYR A 233 -0.83 9.64 4.44
CA TYR A 233 -0.59 9.49 3.00
C TYR A 233 -1.73 8.73 2.31
N THR A 234 -2.27 7.69 2.96
CA THR A 234 -3.40 6.92 2.41
C THR A 234 -4.66 7.76 2.33
N LEU A 235 -4.97 8.55 3.37
CA LEU A 235 -6.11 9.46 3.39
C LEU A 235 -5.97 10.56 2.32
N GLN A 236 -4.80 11.20 2.23
CA GLN A 236 -4.56 12.25 1.24
C GLN A 236 -4.69 11.72 -0.20
N ARG A 237 -4.20 10.51 -0.45
CA ARG A 237 -4.38 9.84 -1.76
C ARG A 237 -5.85 9.53 -2.04
N LEU A 238 -6.61 9.03 -1.06
CA LEU A 238 -8.03 8.74 -1.23
C LEU A 238 -8.83 10.03 -1.51
N LEU A 239 -8.53 11.12 -0.80
CA LEU A 239 -9.12 12.43 -1.04
C LEU A 239 -8.79 12.97 -2.45
N GLN A 240 -7.56 12.78 -2.94
CA GLN A 240 -7.22 13.13 -4.33
C GLN A 240 -7.97 12.26 -5.34
N GLU A 241 -8.06 10.95 -5.12
CA GLU A 241 -8.82 10.06 -5.99
C GLU A 241 -10.31 10.43 -6.01
N GLU A 242 -10.88 10.82 -4.87
CA GLU A 242 -12.26 11.34 -4.76
C GLU A 242 -12.43 12.67 -5.51
N GLN A 243 -11.50 13.61 -5.33
CA GLN A 243 -11.54 14.91 -6.01
C GLN A 243 -11.46 14.76 -7.54
N ILE A 244 -10.58 13.88 -8.03
CA ILE A 244 -10.48 13.55 -9.46
C ILE A 244 -11.78 12.94 -9.97
N LEU A 245 -12.41 12.06 -9.20
CA LEU A 245 -13.70 11.46 -9.57
C LEU A 245 -14.82 12.51 -9.61
N CYS A 246 -14.86 13.43 -8.64
CA CYS A 246 -15.82 14.54 -8.63
C CYS A 246 -15.63 15.46 -9.85
N GLU A 247 -14.39 15.79 -10.21
CA GLU A 247 -14.07 16.60 -11.38
C GLU A 247 -14.50 15.90 -12.69
N GLN A 248 -14.22 14.60 -12.82
CA GLN A 248 -14.68 13.79 -13.96
C GLN A 248 -16.20 13.72 -14.06
N VAL A 249 -16.91 13.62 -12.93
CA VAL A 249 -18.38 13.62 -12.91
C VAL A 249 -18.93 15.01 -13.29
N ALA A 250 -18.30 16.09 -12.84
CA ALA A 250 -18.67 17.45 -13.22
C ALA A 250 -18.48 17.70 -14.72
N ASP A 251 -17.36 17.25 -15.29
CA ASP A 251 -17.09 17.34 -16.73
C ASP A 251 -18.12 16.57 -17.57
N LEU A 252 -18.53 15.39 -17.12
CA LEU A 252 -19.60 14.63 -17.75
C LEU A 252 -20.96 15.36 -17.68
N HIS A 253 -21.29 15.97 -16.54
CA HIS A 253 -22.52 16.77 -16.41
C HIS A 253 -22.49 18.01 -17.31
N ILE A 254 -21.33 18.66 -17.47
CA ILE A 254 -21.15 19.81 -18.37
C ILE A 254 -21.26 19.38 -19.84
N ALA A 255 -20.69 18.23 -20.20
CA ALA A 255 -20.82 17.66 -21.54
C ALA A 255 -22.28 17.28 -21.87
N GLU A 256 -23.02 16.76 -20.89
CA GLU A 256 -24.42 16.38 -21.07
C GLU A 256 -25.34 17.61 -21.16
N SER A 257 -25.16 18.61 -20.31
CA SER A 257 -25.91 19.87 -20.34
C SER A 257 -25.65 20.71 -21.59
N SER A 258 -24.40 20.75 -22.08
CA SER A 258 -24.07 21.39 -23.37
C SER A 258 -24.68 20.67 -24.58
N SER A 259 -24.93 19.35 -24.49
CA SER A 259 -25.67 18.59 -25.52
C SER A 259 -27.17 18.94 -25.54
N VAL A 260 -27.76 19.25 -24.38
CA VAL A 260 -29.16 19.68 -24.23
C VAL A 260 -29.38 21.08 -24.78
N GLN A 261 -28.43 22.00 -24.57
CA GLN A 261 -28.48 23.35 -25.15
C GLN A 261 -28.41 23.35 -26.70
N LYS A 262 -27.66 22.43 -27.32
CA LYS A 262 -27.63 22.27 -28.78
C LYS A 262 -28.93 21.73 -29.38
N ARG A 263 -29.78 21.04 -28.60
CA ARG A 263 -31.08 20.51 -29.05
C ARG A 263 -32.21 21.56 -29.06
N ARG A 264 -32.16 22.57 -28.18
CA ARG A 264 -33.14 23.67 -28.11
C ARG A 264 -33.32 24.47 -29.41
N PRO A 265 -32.26 24.89 -30.15
CA PRO A 265 -32.44 25.63 -31.42
C PRO A 265 -33.03 24.77 -32.54
N ILE A 266 -32.74 23.46 -32.57
CA ILE A 266 -33.26 22.55 -33.60
C ILE A 266 -34.77 22.33 -33.44
N ALA A 267 -35.25 22.17 -32.20
CA ALA A 267 -36.67 22.03 -31.89
C ALA A 267 -37.46 23.33 -32.23
N LYS A 268 -36.90 24.50 -31.90
CA LYS A 268 -37.51 25.81 -32.22
C LYS A 268 -37.60 26.03 -33.74
N LYS A 269 -36.55 25.68 -34.50
CA LYS A 269 -36.52 25.79 -35.97
C LYS A 269 -37.53 24.84 -36.65
N LYS A 270 -37.72 23.62 -36.14
CA LYS A 270 -38.76 22.69 -36.60
C LYS A 270 -40.18 23.22 -36.35
N ARG A 271 -40.44 23.81 -35.17
CA ARG A 271 -41.74 24.41 -34.83
C ARG A 271 -42.11 25.56 -35.77
N ILE A 272 -41.17 26.46 -36.06
CA ILE A 272 -41.35 27.58 -36.98
C ILE A 272 -41.69 27.07 -38.40
N LEU A 273 -40.93 26.08 -38.89
CA LEU A 273 -41.18 25.50 -40.21
C LEU A 273 -42.55 24.81 -40.31
N GLN A 274 -43.01 24.17 -39.23
CA GLN A 274 -44.32 23.54 -39.18
C GLN A 274 -45.46 24.58 -39.15
N GLN A 275 -45.27 25.70 -38.43
CA GLN A 275 -46.21 26.83 -38.45
C GLN A 275 -46.30 27.46 -39.85
N GLN A 276 -45.17 27.67 -40.53
CA GLN A 276 -45.14 28.18 -41.91
C GLN A 276 -45.85 27.24 -42.88
N ARG A 277 -45.67 25.91 -42.74
CA ARG A 277 -46.39 24.92 -43.54
C ARG A 277 -47.90 24.96 -43.30
N ARG A 278 -48.33 25.10 -42.06
CA ARG A 278 -49.77 25.25 -41.72
C ARG A 278 -50.35 26.53 -42.27
N ALA A 279 -49.63 27.65 -42.19
CA ALA A 279 -50.03 28.93 -42.76
C ALA A 279 -50.13 28.85 -44.30
N ALA A 280 -49.16 28.23 -44.97
CA ALA A 280 -49.19 28.03 -46.42
C ALA A 280 -50.33 27.09 -46.85
N ALA A 281 -50.63 26.04 -46.08
CA ALA A 281 -51.78 25.17 -46.33
C ALA A 281 -53.11 25.92 -46.14
N LYS A 282 -53.21 26.76 -45.11
CA LYS A 282 -54.37 27.63 -44.88
C LYS A 282 -54.56 28.63 -46.01
N ALA A 283 -53.50 29.30 -46.46
CA ALA A 283 -53.53 30.23 -47.58
C ALA A 283 -53.92 29.53 -48.90
N LYS A 284 -53.44 28.30 -49.14
CA LYS A 284 -53.87 27.49 -50.29
C LYS A 284 -55.34 27.11 -50.21
N ALA A 285 -55.84 26.73 -49.04
CA ALA A 285 -57.27 26.42 -48.85
C ALA A 285 -58.15 27.67 -49.04
N GLU A 286 -57.70 28.83 -48.55
CA GLU A 286 -58.37 30.12 -48.75
C GLU A 286 -58.36 30.56 -50.23
N ALA A 287 -57.26 30.35 -50.96
CA ALA A 287 -57.19 30.63 -52.39
C ALA A 287 -58.13 29.71 -53.21
N VAL A 288 -58.24 28.43 -52.84
CA VAL A 288 -59.18 27.49 -53.46
C VAL A 288 -60.64 27.90 -53.15
N SER A 289 -60.92 28.32 -51.91
CA SER A 289 -62.23 28.88 -51.53
C SER A 289 -62.55 30.17 -52.30
N ALA A 290 -61.58 31.07 -52.45
CA ALA A 290 -61.73 32.32 -53.20
C ALA A 290 -61.95 32.07 -54.71
N ALA A 291 -61.31 31.06 -55.28
CA ALA A 291 -61.54 30.63 -56.67
C ALA A 291 -62.91 29.96 -56.88
N LEU A 292 -63.55 29.47 -55.82
CA LEU A 292 -64.93 28.95 -55.83
C LEU A 292 -66.01 30.05 -55.66
N LEU A 293 -65.64 31.25 -55.19
CA LEU A 293 -66.58 32.37 -55.01
C LEU A 293 -67.23 32.87 -56.30
N PRO A 294 -66.57 32.92 -57.48
CA PRO A 294 -67.23 33.29 -58.74
C PRO A 294 -68.27 32.25 -59.19
N ARG A 295 -68.03 30.95 -58.89
CA ARG A 295 -68.95 29.85 -59.21
C ARG A 295 -70.16 29.81 -58.25
N ARG A 296 -69.96 30.15 -56.97
CA ARG A 296 -71.04 30.26 -55.97
C ARG A 296 -71.85 31.56 -56.12
N ARG A 297 -71.24 32.69 -56.52
CA ARG A 297 -71.95 33.95 -56.81
C ARG A 297 -72.97 33.81 -57.95
N ARG A 298 -72.68 33.04 -59.01
CA ARG A 298 -73.64 32.78 -60.10
C ARG A 298 -74.87 31.96 -59.65
N LYS A 299 -74.71 31.06 -58.66
CA LYS A 299 -75.82 30.30 -58.04
C LYS A 299 -76.59 31.12 -56.99
N ALA A 300 -75.89 31.96 -56.23
CA ALA A 300 -76.49 32.82 -55.19
C ALA A 300 -77.25 34.03 -55.74
N ILE A 301 -76.88 34.60 -56.89
CA ILE A 301 -77.66 35.68 -57.54
C ILE A 301 -79.05 35.18 -57.98
N ARG A 302 -79.15 33.93 -58.46
CA ARG A 302 -80.45 33.30 -58.79
C ARG A 302 -81.32 33.03 -57.56
N GLN A 303 -80.74 32.72 -56.40
CA GLN A 303 -81.50 32.47 -55.16
C GLN A 303 -81.79 33.74 -54.35
N ARG A 304 -81.03 34.84 -54.55
CA ARG A 304 -81.17 36.11 -53.82
C ARG A 304 -82.24 37.04 -54.40
N GLN A 305 -82.63 36.87 -55.67
CA GLN A 305 -83.86 37.49 -56.19
C GLN A 305 -85.14 36.88 -55.59
N GLN A 306 -85.04 35.72 -54.94
CA GLN A 306 -86.20 34.96 -54.47
C GLN A 306 -86.43 35.02 -52.94
N ARG A 307 -85.51 35.61 -52.16
CA ARG A 307 -85.59 35.54 -50.69
C ARG A 307 -85.60 36.85 -49.91
N ASN A 308 -85.26 38.01 -50.48
CA ASN A 308 -85.07 39.22 -49.66
C ASN A 308 -85.94 40.42 -50.06
N CYS A 309 -87.26 40.19 -50.17
CA CYS A 309 -88.29 41.16 -49.76
C CYS A 309 -88.81 40.90 -48.34
N ARG A 310 -88.05 40.20 -47.49
CA ARG A 310 -88.40 40.04 -46.07
C ARG A 310 -87.22 40.43 -45.18
N ALA A 311 -87.39 41.61 -44.57
CA ALA A 311 -86.98 42.06 -43.24
C ALA A 311 -85.53 41.77 -42.79
N ALA A 312 -84.62 42.73 -42.62
CA ALA A 312 -84.64 44.00 -41.87
C ALA A 312 -84.73 43.82 -40.33
N ALA A 313 -83.76 44.45 -39.63
CA ALA A 313 -83.55 44.65 -38.17
C ALA A 313 -82.44 43.75 -37.54
N ARG A 314 -81.22 44.25 -37.27
CA ARG A 314 -80.68 45.03 -36.10
C ARG A 314 -80.32 44.13 -34.89
N ALA A 315 -79.33 44.34 -34.02
CA ALA A 315 -78.06 45.11 -33.93
C ALA A 315 -77.42 44.81 -32.53
N GLU A 316 -76.08 44.71 -32.44
CA GLU A 316 -75.12 45.06 -31.33
C GLU A 316 -75.29 44.43 -29.90
N ALA A 317 -74.34 44.30 -28.95
CA ALA A 317 -73.00 44.86 -28.61
C ALA A 317 -72.24 43.96 -27.56
N GLU A 318 -70.93 44.19 -27.32
CA GLU A 318 -70.05 43.73 -26.16
C GLU A 318 -70.04 44.81 -25.01
N PRO A 319 -69.16 44.90 -23.95
CA PRO A 319 -68.07 44.06 -23.34
C PRO A 319 -67.92 44.05 -21.76
N GLU A 320 -66.90 43.32 -21.26
CA GLU A 320 -65.97 43.43 -20.08
C GLU A 320 -66.31 43.95 -18.64
N THR A 321 -65.71 43.32 -17.60
CA THR A 321 -65.00 43.90 -16.41
C THR A 321 -64.38 42.75 -15.55
N ALA A 322 -63.06 42.71 -15.29
CA ALA A 322 -62.28 43.33 -14.20
C ALA A 322 -62.17 42.47 -12.92
N GLU A 323 -61.12 41.63 -12.83
CA GLU A 323 -60.71 40.94 -11.60
C GLU A 323 -59.18 40.81 -11.58
N ALA A 324 -58.51 41.79 -10.96
CA ALA A 324 -57.05 41.82 -10.84
C ALA A 324 -56.66 42.56 -9.56
N GLN A 325 -56.77 41.88 -8.41
CA GLN A 325 -56.08 42.28 -7.16
C GLN A 325 -56.05 41.19 -6.06
N ALA A 326 -56.22 39.90 -6.41
CA ALA A 326 -56.11 38.77 -5.47
C ALA A 326 -55.03 37.72 -5.84
N GLU A 327 -54.41 37.79 -7.03
CA GLU A 327 -53.46 36.76 -7.51
C GLU A 327 -52.00 36.98 -7.08
N ALA A 328 -51.62 38.14 -6.54
CA ALA A 328 -50.22 38.45 -6.26
C ALA A 328 -49.69 37.98 -4.88
N GLU A 329 -50.57 37.67 -3.91
CA GLU A 329 -50.16 37.22 -2.56
C GLU A 329 -50.20 35.68 -2.40
N ALA A 330 -50.88 34.96 -3.30
CA ALA A 330 -50.86 33.49 -3.34
C ALA A 330 -49.58 32.93 -4.01
N GLU A 331 -49.09 33.58 -5.07
CA GLU A 331 -47.89 33.15 -5.81
C GLU A 331 -46.59 33.23 -4.98
N ALA A 332 -46.51 34.15 -4.01
CA ALA A 332 -45.31 34.33 -3.17
C ALA A 332 -45.18 33.31 -2.03
N ALA A 333 -46.31 32.75 -1.56
CA ALA A 333 -46.32 31.72 -0.51
C ALA A 333 -46.07 30.32 -1.09
N GLU A 334 -46.54 30.06 -2.31
CA GLU A 334 -46.34 28.80 -3.03
C GLU A 334 -44.87 28.61 -3.46
N ALA A 335 -44.21 29.69 -3.92
CA ALA A 335 -42.81 29.66 -4.33
C ALA A 335 -41.81 29.37 -3.18
N LYS A 336 -42.16 29.71 -1.94
CA LYS A 336 -41.30 29.45 -0.77
C LYS A 336 -41.43 28.01 -0.27
N ALA A 337 -42.64 27.46 -0.29
CA ALA A 337 -42.89 26.07 0.07
C ALA A 337 -42.28 25.10 -0.96
N GLU A 338 -42.27 25.47 -2.24
CA GLU A 338 -41.64 24.68 -3.30
C GLU A 338 -40.11 24.65 -3.18
N ALA A 339 -39.49 25.78 -2.80
CA ALA A 339 -38.04 25.86 -2.59
C ALA A 339 -37.53 25.07 -1.37
N ASP A 340 -38.29 25.07 -0.26
CA ASP A 340 -37.93 24.31 0.94
C ASP A 340 -38.09 22.78 0.71
N ALA A 341 -39.10 22.36 -0.07
CA ALA A 341 -39.28 20.96 -0.46
C ALA A 341 -38.19 20.47 -1.44
N GLU A 342 -37.71 21.32 -2.35
CA GLU A 342 -36.62 20.99 -3.28
C GLU A 342 -35.28 20.81 -2.56
N ALA A 343 -35.04 21.61 -1.51
CA ALA A 343 -33.83 21.50 -0.69
C ALA A 343 -33.79 20.19 0.12
N GLU A 344 -34.92 19.78 0.72
CA GLU A 344 -35.01 18.52 1.46
C GLU A 344 -34.84 17.30 0.53
N ALA A 345 -35.46 17.33 -0.66
CA ALA A 345 -35.31 16.29 -1.68
C ALA A 345 -33.86 16.15 -2.20
N GLN A 346 -33.10 17.25 -2.28
CA GLN A 346 -31.69 17.22 -2.66
C GLN A 346 -30.82 16.56 -1.57
N THR A 347 -31.08 16.83 -0.29
CA THR A 347 -30.32 16.21 0.81
C THR A 347 -30.55 14.71 0.93
N GLU A 348 -31.78 14.23 0.71
CA GLU A 348 -32.07 12.78 0.68
C GLU A 348 -31.43 12.10 -0.53
N ALA A 349 -31.42 12.77 -1.69
CA ALA A 349 -30.76 12.25 -2.89
C ALA A 349 -29.24 12.11 -2.72
N GLU A 350 -28.58 13.07 -2.06
CA GLU A 350 -27.15 13.00 -1.73
C GLU A 350 -26.85 11.87 -0.73
N ALA A 351 -27.67 11.72 0.32
CA ALA A 351 -27.52 10.63 1.28
C ALA A 351 -27.68 9.25 0.61
N ALA A 352 -28.65 9.11 -0.29
CA ALA A 352 -28.86 7.88 -1.08
C ALA A 352 -27.68 7.61 -2.04
N ALA A 353 -27.10 8.65 -2.64
CA ALA A 353 -25.93 8.53 -3.51
C ALA A 353 -24.67 8.07 -2.75
N LEU A 354 -24.42 8.63 -1.56
CA LEU A 354 -23.32 8.22 -0.68
C LEU A 354 -23.45 6.75 -0.25
N LEU A 355 -24.66 6.33 0.12
CA LEU A 355 -24.93 4.95 0.52
C LEU A 355 -24.70 3.97 -0.65
N LYS A 356 -25.04 4.37 -1.87
CA LYS A 356 -24.79 3.59 -3.10
C LYS A 356 -23.30 3.52 -3.42
N CYS A 357 -22.55 4.59 -3.22
CA CYS A 357 -21.09 4.63 -3.36
C CYS A 357 -20.42 3.66 -2.38
N HIS A 358 -20.80 3.70 -1.09
CA HIS A 358 -20.26 2.81 -0.06
C HIS A 358 -20.50 1.33 -0.38
N ARG A 359 -21.71 0.97 -0.83
CA ARG A 359 -22.01 -0.41 -1.27
C ARG A 359 -21.16 -0.84 -2.46
N GLN A 360 -20.93 0.04 -3.44
CA GLN A 360 -20.09 -0.28 -4.59
C GLN A 360 -18.61 -0.46 -4.20
N TYR A 361 -18.12 0.34 -3.27
CA TYR A 361 -16.78 0.20 -2.71
C TYR A 361 -16.60 -1.16 -2.01
N ASP A 362 -17.55 -1.56 -1.16
CA ASP A 362 -17.51 -2.85 -0.48
C ASP A 362 -17.56 -4.03 -1.45
N ILE A 363 -18.37 -3.94 -2.50
CA ILE A 363 -18.42 -4.95 -3.57
C ILE A 363 -17.07 -5.05 -4.30
N LYS A 364 -16.42 -3.91 -4.62
CA LYS A 364 -15.08 -3.90 -5.23
C LYS A 364 -14.04 -4.53 -4.31
N GLN A 365 -14.03 -4.19 -3.02
CA GLN A 365 -13.11 -4.75 -2.04
C GLN A 365 -13.31 -6.25 -1.87
N ARG A 366 -14.56 -6.73 -1.80
CA ARG A 366 -14.89 -8.16 -1.73
C ARG A 366 -14.41 -8.90 -2.98
N ARG A 367 -14.65 -8.36 -4.18
CA ARG A 367 -14.14 -8.93 -5.44
C ARG A 367 -12.62 -9.01 -5.47
N GLN A 368 -11.92 -7.99 -4.97
CA GLN A 368 -10.46 -8.00 -4.93
C GLN A 368 -9.91 -9.04 -3.93
N ARG A 369 -10.55 -9.21 -2.77
CA ARG A 369 -10.21 -10.28 -1.82
C ARG A 369 -10.40 -11.66 -2.42
N LEU A 370 -11.52 -11.89 -3.12
CA LEU A 370 -11.80 -13.15 -3.80
C LEU A 370 -10.78 -13.46 -4.92
N ARG A 371 -10.41 -12.46 -5.73
CA ARG A 371 -9.35 -12.63 -6.76
C ARG A 371 -7.99 -13.01 -6.15
N ARG A 372 -7.61 -12.37 -5.04
CA ARG A 372 -6.36 -12.71 -4.33
C ARG A 372 -6.41 -14.10 -3.72
N ALA A 373 -7.55 -14.51 -3.17
CA ALA A 373 -7.73 -15.85 -2.63
C ALA A 373 -7.64 -16.92 -3.74
N ALA A 374 -8.26 -16.67 -4.91
CA ALA A 374 -8.20 -17.56 -6.06
C ALA A 374 -6.76 -17.71 -6.60
N SER A 375 -6.05 -16.60 -6.82
CA SER A 375 -4.65 -16.62 -7.26
C SER A 375 -3.72 -17.33 -6.25
N LYS A 376 -4.00 -17.18 -4.95
CA LYS A 376 -3.25 -17.91 -3.91
C LYS A 376 -3.51 -19.43 -3.99
N ALA A 377 -4.76 -19.84 -4.17
CA ALA A 377 -5.12 -21.25 -4.28
C ALA A 377 -4.52 -21.91 -5.53
N GLU A 378 -4.49 -21.18 -6.65
CA GLU A 378 -3.84 -21.63 -7.90
C GLU A 378 -2.32 -21.82 -7.71
N ALA A 379 -1.64 -20.84 -7.10
CA ALA A 379 -0.21 -20.96 -6.79
C ALA A 379 0.09 -22.11 -5.80
N GLU A 380 -0.79 -22.35 -4.82
CA GLU A 380 -0.67 -23.49 -3.89
C GLU A 380 -0.84 -24.84 -4.62
N SER A 381 -1.72 -24.92 -5.62
CA SER A 381 -1.92 -26.10 -6.47
C SER A 381 -0.69 -26.37 -7.36
N GLU A 382 -0.17 -25.35 -8.05
CA GLU A 382 1.02 -25.48 -8.89
C GLU A 382 2.25 -25.90 -8.06
N ALA A 383 2.41 -25.33 -6.87
CA ALA A 383 3.49 -25.71 -5.95
C ALA A 383 3.36 -27.18 -5.50
N ALA A 384 2.14 -27.67 -5.27
CA ALA A 384 1.89 -29.06 -4.90
C ALA A 384 2.24 -30.01 -6.06
N GLU A 385 1.89 -29.65 -7.30
CA GLU A 385 2.22 -30.44 -8.50
C GLU A 385 3.74 -30.49 -8.75
N ALA A 386 4.42 -29.35 -8.66
CA ALA A 386 5.88 -29.28 -8.78
C ALA A 386 6.58 -30.13 -7.70
N ALA A 387 6.06 -30.13 -6.46
CA ALA A 387 6.57 -30.96 -5.38
C ALA A 387 6.35 -32.46 -5.62
N ASP A 388 5.27 -32.87 -6.30
CA ASP A 388 5.05 -34.27 -6.68
C ASP A 388 6.00 -34.70 -7.82
N LEU A 389 6.18 -33.85 -8.84
CA LEU A 389 7.14 -34.10 -9.92
C LEU A 389 8.57 -34.29 -9.39
N LEU A 390 9.02 -33.44 -8.47
CA LEU A 390 10.32 -33.60 -7.82
C LEU A 390 10.43 -34.88 -6.99
N ARG A 391 9.34 -35.35 -6.39
CA ARG A 391 9.31 -36.64 -5.69
C ARG A 391 9.40 -37.81 -6.65
N ARG A 392 8.73 -37.75 -7.80
CA ARG A 392 8.82 -38.76 -8.87
C ARG A 392 10.23 -38.82 -9.45
N GLN A 393 10.84 -37.67 -9.74
CA GLN A 393 12.21 -37.60 -10.26
C GLN A 393 13.22 -38.23 -9.29
N ARG A 394 13.14 -37.89 -8.00
CA ARG A 394 14.02 -38.50 -6.98
C ARG A 394 13.86 -40.02 -6.88
N ARG A 395 12.64 -40.54 -7.01
CA ARG A 395 12.40 -41.99 -7.06
C ARG A 395 13.02 -42.63 -8.31
N TYR A 396 12.91 -41.97 -9.46
CA TYR A 396 13.52 -42.43 -10.71
C TYR A 396 15.05 -42.47 -10.61
N ASP A 397 15.67 -41.37 -10.17
CA ASP A 397 17.13 -41.27 -10.01
C ASP A 397 17.65 -42.29 -9.01
N SER A 398 16.93 -42.52 -7.91
CA SER A 398 17.28 -43.57 -6.94
C SER A 398 17.20 -44.97 -7.56
N LYS A 399 16.23 -45.27 -8.43
CA LYS A 399 16.14 -46.56 -9.12
C LYS A 399 17.31 -46.72 -10.11
N GLN A 400 17.62 -45.68 -10.89
CA GLN A 400 18.74 -45.69 -11.84
C GLN A 400 20.09 -45.90 -11.12
N ARG A 401 20.29 -45.24 -9.98
CA ARG A 401 21.50 -45.42 -9.16
C ARG A 401 21.64 -46.86 -8.67
N ARG A 402 20.56 -47.48 -8.18
CA ARG A 402 20.57 -48.89 -7.75
C ARG A 402 20.91 -49.84 -8.90
N GLN A 403 20.34 -49.63 -10.08
CA GLN A 403 20.67 -50.44 -11.26
C GLN A 403 22.13 -50.31 -11.69
N ARG A 404 22.68 -49.08 -11.68
CA ARG A 404 24.11 -48.85 -11.99
C ARG A 404 25.03 -49.56 -10.99
N LEU A 405 24.73 -49.47 -9.70
CA LEU A 405 25.51 -50.16 -8.66
C LEU A 405 25.43 -51.68 -8.80
N SER A 406 24.25 -52.23 -9.08
CA SER A 406 24.09 -53.67 -9.32
C SER A 406 24.87 -54.16 -10.56
N ARG A 407 24.84 -53.41 -11.67
CA ARG A 407 25.66 -53.72 -12.86
C ARG A 407 27.16 -53.63 -12.58
N ALA A 408 27.59 -52.63 -11.81
CA ALA A 408 29.00 -52.49 -11.42
C ALA A 408 29.47 -53.67 -10.55
N ALA A 409 28.63 -54.11 -9.59
CA ALA A 409 28.90 -55.27 -8.75
C ALA A 409 29.00 -56.57 -9.57
N ALA A 410 28.02 -56.83 -10.46
CA ALA A 410 28.04 -58.01 -11.33
C ALA A 410 29.26 -58.01 -12.26
N LYS A 411 29.69 -56.84 -12.75
CA LYS A 411 30.92 -56.74 -13.57
C LYS A 411 32.16 -57.07 -12.75
N ALA A 412 32.24 -56.62 -11.50
CA ALA A 412 33.37 -56.91 -10.61
C ALA A 412 33.49 -58.42 -10.30
N GLU A 413 32.37 -59.12 -10.08
CA GLU A 413 32.34 -60.57 -9.84
C GLU A 413 32.82 -61.40 -11.05
N VAL A 414 32.57 -60.94 -12.28
CA VAL A 414 33.05 -61.63 -13.50
C VAL A 414 34.54 -61.39 -13.77
N THR A 415 35.15 -60.39 -13.12
CA THR A 415 36.58 -60.05 -13.32
C THR A 415 37.50 -60.67 -12.26
N MET A 416 36.93 -61.34 -11.25
CA MET A 416 37.64 -62.21 -10.30
C MET A 416 37.49 -63.66 -10.72
#